data_AF-A0A9F5ILN1-F1
#
_entry.id   AF-A0A9F5ILN1-F1
#
_cell.length_a   1.000
_cell.length_b   1.000
_cell.length_c   1.000
_cell.angle_alpha   90.00
_cell.angle_beta   90.00
_cell.angle_gamma   90.00
#
_symmetry.space_group_name_H-M   'P 1'
#
loop_
_entity.id
_entity.type
_entity.pdbx_description
1 polymer ?
#
loop_
_entity_poly.entity_id
_entity_poly.type
_entity_poly.pdbx_seq_one_letter_code
_entity_poly.pdbx_strand_id
1 'polypeptide(L)'
;MGDGNGFVDLTLHDQVHLLECAWLEILMIGLVWRSVEHPGKLLFAPNLLLDRNQGKCVEGMVEIFDMLLATSSRFRMMNVQGEEFVCLKSIILLNSGVYTFLSSTLKSLEEKEHIHRVLDKITDTLIHLMAKSGLSQQQQHRRLAQLLLILSHIRHMSNKGMEHLYNMKCKNVVPLYDLLLEMLDAHRLHAPAARNTPHNEDELPNQLTVASASMHSLPPCYVNKQEDEPEQEAI
;
A
#
# COMPACT_ATOMS: atom_id res chain seq x y z
N MET A 1 34.19 -7.02 21.11
CA MET A 1 33.20 -7.84 21.87
C MET A 1 31.94 -7.75 21.04
N GLY A 2 31.32 -8.87 20.66
CA GLY A 2 30.60 -8.97 19.37
C GLY A 2 29.53 -7.91 19.09
N ASP A 3 29.68 -7.20 17.97
CA ASP A 3 28.75 -6.17 17.47
C ASP A 3 27.49 -6.79 16.80
N GLY A 4 26.75 -7.61 17.57
CA GLY A 4 25.44 -8.15 17.17
C GLY A 4 24.34 -7.12 17.40
N ASN A 5 24.06 -6.30 16.39
CA ASN A 5 22.98 -5.31 16.40
C ASN A 5 22.37 -5.08 14.99
N GLY A 6 21.90 -6.15 14.36
CA GLY A 6 21.21 -6.10 13.07
C GLY A 6 19.99 -7.03 13.00
N PHE A 7 19.39 -7.09 11.81
CA PHE A 7 18.18 -7.90 11.54
C PHE A 7 18.30 -9.37 11.96
N VAL A 8 19.51 -9.96 11.88
CA VAL A 8 19.78 -11.36 12.22
C VAL A 8 19.74 -11.67 13.72
N ASP A 9 19.78 -10.64 14.58
CA ASP A 9 19.73 -10.77 16.04
C ASP A 9 18.28 -10.80 16.59
N LEU A 10 17.28 -10.54 15.74
CA LEU A 10 15.85 -10.75 16.02
C LEU A 10 15.51 -12.24 15.93
N THR A 11 14.36 -12.69 16.47
CA THR A 11 13.99 -14.11 16.27
C THR A 11 13.65 -14.41 14.82
N LEU A 12 13.74 -15.68 14.44
CA LEU A 12 13.29 -16.14 13.12
C LEU A 12 11.81 -15.79 12.87
N HIS A 13 10.97 -15.75 13.90
CA HIS A 13 9.57 -15.34 13.78
C HIS A 13 9.46 -13.85 13.41
N ASP A 14 10.20 -12.97 14.09
CA ASP A 14 10.18 -11.53 13.82
C ASP A 14 10.81 -11.21 12.46
N GLN A 15 11.90 -11.91 12.09
CA GLN A 15 12.53 -11.80 10.78
C GLN A 15 11.54 -12.14 9.66
N VAL A 16 10.77 -13.23 9.82
CA VAL A 16 9.71 -13.60 8.87
C VAL A 16 8.57 -12.58 8.87
N HIS A 17 8.05 -12.19 10.04
CA HIS A 17 6.96 -11.20 10.14
C HIS A 17 7.31 -9.84 9.50
N LEU A 18 8.52 -9.34 9.73
CA LEU A 18 9.00 -8.10 9.11
C LEU A 18 9.10 -8.23 7.58
N LEU A 19 9.50 -9.40 7.05
CA LEU A 19 9.48 -9.67 5.61
C LEU A 19 8.05 -9.76 5.06
N GLU A 20 7.13 -10.47 5.73
CA GLU A 20 5.70 -10.57 5.38
C GLU A 20 5.03 -9.19 5.33
N CYS A 21 5.40 -8.26 6.23
CA CYS A 21 4.89 -6.89 6.22
C CYS A 21 5.57 -5.98 5.18
N ALA A 22 6.85 -6.21 4.85
CA ALA A 22 7.65 -5.27 4.05
C ALA A 22 7.86 -5.63 2.57
N TRP A 23 7.62 -6.88 2.15
CA TRP A 23 8.12 -7.39 0.86
C TRP A 23 7.71 -6.54 -0.36
N LEU A 24 6.45 -6.12 -0.44
CA LEU A 24 5.95 -5.36 -1.58
C LEU A 24 6.47 -3.93 -1.59
N GLU A 25 6.67 -3.30 -0.42
CA GLU A 25 7.37 -2.01 -0.31
C GLU A 25 8.84 -2.12 -0.74
N ILE A 26 9.52 -3.20 -0.37
CA ILE A 26 10.92 -3.48 -0.75
C ILE A 26 11.05 -3.70 -2.27
N LEU A 27 10.08 -4.37 -2.90
CA LEU A 27 10.00 -4.49 -4.36
C LEU A 27 9.72 -3.13 -5.02
N MET A 28 8.77 -2.35 -4.49
CA MET A 28 8.38 -1.05 -5.04
C MET A 28 9.49 0.00 -4.93
N ILE A 29 10.15 0.15 -3.77
CA ILE A 29 11.30 1.07 -3.66
C ILE A 29 12.47 0.63 -4.56
N GLY A 30 12.67 -0.70 -4.72
CA GLY A 30 13.66 -1.25 -5.64
C GLY A 30 13.34 -0.94 -7.12
N LEU A 31 12.06 -0.97 -7.51
CA LEU A 31 11.59 -0.60 -8.84
C LEU A 31 11.71 0.91 -9.08
N VAL A 32 11.29 1.72 -8.11
CA VAL A 32 11.43 3.19 -8.09
C VAL A 32 12.89 3.60 -8.31
N TRP A 33 13.82 2.97 -7.60
CA TRP A 33 15.27 3.19 -7.73
C TRP A 33 15.81 2.82 -9.11
N ARG A 34 15.52 1.60 -9.60
CA ARG A 34 15.91 1.16 -10.95
C ARG A 34 15.35 2.03 -12.09
N SER A 35 14.31 2.82 -11.81
CA SER A 35 13.63 3.67 -12.79
C SER A 35 14.09 5.14 -12.74
N VAL A 36 14.99 5.51 -11.82
CA VAL A 36 15.46 6.90 -11.65
C VAL A 36 16.08 7.46 -12.93
N GLU A 37 16.76 6.65 -13.74
CA GLU A 37 17.36 7.09 -15.01
C GLU A 37 16.40 7.01 -16.22
N HIS A 38 15.13 6.65 -16.01
CA HIS A 38 14.17 6.39 -17.08
C HIS A 38 12.89 7.25 -16.95
N PRO A 39 12.90 8.50 -17.47
CA PRO A 39 11.72 9.38 -17.44
C PRO A 39 10.47 8.74 -18.09
N GLY A 40 9.36 8.72 -17.34
CA GLY A 40 8.07 8.21 -17.83
C GLY A 40 7.97 6.68 -17.98
N LYS A 41 8.97 5.92 -17.50
CA LYS A 41 9.01 4.46 -17.61
C LYS A 41 9.44 3.79 -16.30
N LEU A 42 9.13 2.50 -16.15
CA LEU A 42 9.50 1.67 -15.01
C LEU A 42 10.34 0.46 -15.45
N LEU A 43 11.54 0.30 -14.87
CA LEU A 43 12.47 -0.80 -15.18
C LEU A 43 12.25 -1.99 -14.24
N PHE A 44 11.29 -2.83 -14.60
CA PHE A 44 10.97 -4.05 -13.85
C PHE A 44 12.15 -5.02 -13.85
N ALA A 45 12.78 -5.25 -15.00
CA ALA A 45 14.01 -6.03 -15.17
C ALA A 45 14.88 -5.41 -16.29
N PRO A 46 16.17 -5.79 -16.45
CA PRO A 46 17.05 -5.21 -17.47
C PRO A 46 16.52 -5.33 -18.92
N ASN A 47 15.67 -6.32 -19.19
CA ASN A 47 15.00 -6.56 -20.46
C ASN A 47 13.49 -6.19 -20.44
N LEU A 48 12.98 -5.58 -19.37
CA LEU A 48 11.57 -5.24 -19.17
C LEU A 48 11.42 -3.81 -18.65
N LEU A 49 11.52 -2.85 -19.58
CA LEU A 49 11.26 -1.44 -19.37
C LEU A 49 9.87 -1.09 -19.92
N LEU A 50 8.92 -0.77 -19.04
CA LEU A 50 7.53 -0.49 -19.41
C LEU A 50 7.21 1.01 -19.35
N ASP A 51 6.35 1.50 -20.23
CA ASP A 51 5.77 2.84 -20.17
C ASP A 51 4.33 2.86 -19.62
N ARG A 52 3.80 4.06 -19.38
CA ARG A 52 2.42 4.25 -18.86
C ARG A 52 1.34 3.64 -19.75
N ASN A 53 1.54 3.53 -21.07
CA ASN A 53 0.56 2.92 -21.96
C ASN A 53 0.55 1.40 -21.82
N GLN A 54 1.72 0.77 -21.67
CA GLN A 54 1.83 -0.65 -21.35
C GLN A 54 1.24 -0.95 -19.96
N GLY A 55 1.36 -0.01 -19.01
CA GLY A 55 0.67 -0.07 -17.71
C GLY A 55 -0.86 -0.12 -17.78
N LYS A 56 -1.49 0.24 -18.91
CA LYS A 56 -2.95 0.13 -19.13
C LYS A 56 -3.41 -1.26 -19.55
N CYS A 57 -2.49 -2.17 -19.89
CA CYS A 57 -2.84 -3.53 -20.32
C CYS A 57 -3.37 -4.41 -19.18
N VAL A 58 -3.29 -3.97 -17.92
CA VAL A 58 -3.85 -4.63 -16.75
C VAL A 58 -4.87 -3.70 -16.08
N GLU A 59 -6.09 -4.20 -15.90
CA GLU A 59 -7.20 -3.49 -15.23
C GLU A 59 -6.78 -3.02 -13.82
N GLY A 60 -6.93 -1.73 -13.51
CA GLY A 60 -6.59 -1.15 -12.21
C GLY A 60 -5.10 -0.81 -11.99
N MET A 61 -4.17 -1.40 -12.73
CA MET A 61 -2.72 -1.20 -12.51
C MET A 61 -2.24 0.24 -12.80
N VAL A 62 -2.97 1.01 -13.60
CA VAL A 62 -2.60 2.38 -14.02
C VAL A 62 -2.37 3.33 -12.85
N GLU A 63 -3.19 3.26 -11.79
CA GLU A 63 -3.04 4.12 -10.61
C GLU A 63 -1.71 3.85 -9.89
N ILE A 64 -1.39 2.57 -9.68
CA ILE A 64 -0.15 2.11 -9.06
C ILE A 64 1.05 2.51 -9.93
N PHE A 65 0.94 2.35 -11.26
CA PHE A 65 1.97 2.74 -12.22
C PHE A 65 2.27 4.25 -12.15
N ASP A 66 1.24 5.10 -12.07
CA ASP A 66 1.41 6.55 -11.97
C ASP A 66 2.01 6.99 -10.63
N MET A 67 1.63 6.36 -9.51
CA MET A 67 2.24 6.62 -8.21
C MET A 67 3.74 6.22 -8.18
N LEU A 68 4.10 5.09 -8.81
CA LEU A 68 5.48 4.64 -8.94
C LEU A 68 6.31 5.59 -9.83
N LEU A 69 5.76 6.05 -10.95
CA LEU A 69 6.38 7.07 -11.80
C LEU A 69 6.59 8.39 -11.05
N ALA A 70 5.59 8.86 -10.30
CA ALA A 70 5.68 10.08 -9.51
C ALA A 70 6.77 9.96 -8.42
N THR A 71 6.87 8.79 -7.78
CA THR A 71 7.87 8.53 -6.74
C THR A 71 9.29 8.40 -7.32
N SER A 72 9.46 7.77 -8.47
CA SER A 72 10.75 7.71 -9.18
C SER A 72 11.19 9.10 -9.69
N SER A 73 10.25 9.90 -10.19
CA SER A 73 10.48 11.32 -10.49
C SER A 73 10.93 12.10 -9.25
N ARG A 74 10.31 11.85 -8.08
CA ARG A 74 10.71 12.48 -6.82
C ARG A 74 12.10 12.07 -6.34
N PHE A 75 12.47 10.80 -6.49
CA PHE A 75 13.83 10.31 -6.23
C PHE A 75 14.86 11.03 -7.12
N ARG A 76 14.57 11.18 -8.42
CA ARG A 76 15.41 11.95 -9.37
C ARG A 76 15.53 13.41 -8.95
N MET A 77 14.40 14.09 -8.67
CA MET A 77 14.38 15.49 -8.24
C MET A 77 15.15 15.75 -6.94
N MET A 78 15.19 14.78 -6.03
CA MET A 78 15.94 14.88 -4.78
C MET A 78 17.40 14.43 -4.92
N ASN A 79 17.81 13.87 -6.07
CA ASN A 79 19.11 13.24 -6.26
C ASN A 79 19.44 12.28 -5.10
N VAL A 80 18.58 11.27 -4.88
CA VAL A 80 18.80 10.25 -3.84
C VAL A 80 20.06 9.44 -4.18
N GLN A 81 20.97 9.29 -3.22
CA GLN A 81 22.21 8.55 -3.39
C GLN A 81 22.05 7.06 -3.07
N GLY A 82 22.97 6.22 -3.53
CA GLY A 82 22.90 4.76 -3.36
C GLY A 82 22.91 4.34 -1.88
N GLU A 83 23.73 5.00 -1.06
CA GLU A 83 23.80 4.77 0.39
C GLU A 83 22.50 5.15 1.10
N GLU A 84 21.87 6.27 0.70
CA GLU A 84 20.57 6.69 1.23
C GLU A 84 19.46 5.71 0.85
N PHE A 85 19.45 5.21 -0.39
CA PHE A 85 18.51 4.19 -0.85
C PHE A 85 18.63 2.87 -0.06
N VAL A 86 19.86 2.44 0.27
CA VAL A 86 20.10 1.26 1.12
C VAL A 86 19.59 1.48 2.55
N CYS A 87 19.81 2.68 3.12
CA CYS A 87 19.25 3.06 4.42
C CYS A 87 17.71 3.03 4.39
N LEU A 88 17.07 3.58 3.36
CA LEU A 88 15.62 3.60 3.22
C LEU A 88 15.00 2.21 3.08
N LYS A 89 15.65 1.30 2.34
CA LYS A 89 15.25 -0.12 2.31
C LYS A 89 15.32 -0.78 3.69
N SER A 90 16.33 -0.44 4.48
CA SER A 90 16.52 -0.98 5.84
C SER A 90 15.46 -0.42 6.81
N ILE A 91 15.12 0.86 6.68
CA ILE A 91 14.02 1.49 7.45
C ILE A 91 12.67 0.84 7.10
N ILE A 92 12.39 0.59 5.82
CA ILE A 92 11.18 -0.16 5.41
C ILE A 92 11.14 -1.52 6.11
N LEU A 93 12.15 -2.37 5.90
CA LEU A 93 12.19 -3.72 6.46
C LEU A 93 11.94 -3.75 7.99
N LEU A 94 12.56 -2.83 8.71
CA LEU A 94 12.48 -2.78 10.17
C LEU A 94 11.21 -2.11 10.71
N ASN A 95 10.65 -1.12 10.01
CA ASN A 95 9.49 -0.35 10.49
C ASN A 95 8.15 -0.96 10.05
N SER A 96 8.10 -1.76 8.99
CA SER A 96 6.81 -2.14 8.38
C SER A 96 5.90 -3.00 9.23
N GLY A 97 6.46 -3.87 10.09
CA GLY A 97 5.72 -4.72 11.03
C GLY A 97 5.90 -4.36 12.52
N VAL A 98 6.67 -3.30 12.86
CA VAL A 98 7.10 -3.04 14.25
C VAL A 98 5.96 -2.66 15.23
N TYR A 99 4.77 -2.41 14.69
CA TYR A 99 3.53 -2.14 15.44
C TYR A 99 2.46 -3.22 15.26
N THR A 100 2.69 -4.25 14.43
CA THR A 100 1.77 -5.39 14.22
C THR A 100 2.15 -6.65 14.99
N PHE A 101 3.26 -6.63 15.75
CA PHE A 101 3.62 -7.72 16.68
C PHE A 101 2.45 -8.06 17.63
N LEU A 102 1.80 -9.20 17.37
CA LEU A 102 0.63 -9.70 18.13
C LEU A 102 1.00 -10.24 19.53
N SER A 103 2.30 -10.31 19.85
CA SER A 103 2.83 -10.72 21.15
C SER A 103 3.02 -9.49 22.05
N SER A 104 2.35 -9.47 23.20
CA SER A 104 2.51 -8.46 24.26
C SER A 104 3.40 -8.94 25.42
N THR A 105 4.42 -9.74 25.11
CA THR A 105 5.34 -10.32 26.08
C THR A 105 6.52 -9.39 26.40
N LEU A 106 7.24 -9.66 27.49
CA LEU A 106 8.48 -8.90 27.80
C LEU A 106 9.52 -9.04 26.67
N LYS A 107 9.56 -10.20 26.01
CA LYS A 107 10.50 -10.47 24.91
C LYS A 107 10.24 -9.58 23.68
N SER A 108 8.97 -9.44 23.29
CA SER A 108 8.60 -8.55 22.18
C SER A 108 8.80 -7.07 22.49
N LEU A 109 8.87 -6.68 23.76
CA LEU A 109 9.28 -5.34 24.17
C LEU A 109 10.79 -5.12 23.99
N GLU A 110 11.63 -6.09 24.36
CA GLU A 110 13.09 -6.08 24.12
C GLU A 110 13.42 -6.08 22.62
N GLU A 111 12.71 -6.90 21.83
CA GLU A 111 12.84 -6.99 20.37
C GLU A 111 12.43 -5.68 19.69
N LYS A 112 11.32 -5.07 20.11
CA LYS A 112 10.89 -3.75 19.64
C LYS A 112 11.87 -2.64 20.00
N GLU A 113 12.42 -2.65 21.21
CA GLU A 113 13.46 -1.71 21.63
C GLU A 113 14.77 -1.93 20.85
N HIS A 114 15.12 -3.18 20.51
CA HIS A 114 16.23 -3.48 19.59
C HIS A 114 15.97 -2.85 18.21
N ILE A 115 14.80 -3.07 17.63
CA ILE A 115 14.45 -2.53 16.30
C ILE A 115 14.50 -1.00 16.28
N HIS A 116 13.96 -0.31 17.30
CA HIS A 116 14.10 1.14 17.42
C HIS A 116 15.59 1.57 17.49
N ARG A 117 16.42 0.93 18.32
CA ARG A 117 17.87 1.23 18.40
C ARG A 117 18.62 1.02 17.07
N VAL A 118 18.15 0.11 16.21
CA VAL A 118 18.72 -0.07 14.85
C VAL A 118 18.20 1.01 13.89
N LEU A 119 16.92 1.39 13.97
CA LEU A 119 16.35 2.51 13.20
C LEU A 119 17.01 3.86 13.56
N ASP A 120 17.34 4.09 14.83
CA ASP A 120 18.09 5.26 15.28
C ASP A 120 19.50 5.28 14.65
N LYS A 121 20.25 4.16 14.72
CA LYS A 121 21.57 4.03 14.06
C LYS A 121 21.52 4.27 12.54
N ILE A 122 20.45 3.84 11.85
CA ILE A 122 20.26 4.11 10.42
C ILE A 122 19.93 5.59 10.18
N THR A 123 19.19 6.23 11.09
CA THR A 123 18.87 7.66 11.04
C THR A 123 20.11 8.53 11.25
N ASP A 124 20.97 8.20 12.22
CA ASP A 124 22.28 8.82 12.41
C ASP A 124 23.19 8.62 11.19
N THR A 125 23.15 7.43 10.57
CA THR A 125 23.88 7.14 9.33
C THR A 125 23.40 8.01 8.18
N LEU A 126 22.08 8.21 8.02
CA LEU A 126 21.51 9.14 7.04
C LEU A 126 21.96 10.59 7.30
N ILE A 127 21.92 11.06 8.54
CA ILE A 127 22.40 12.40 8.91
C ILE A 127 23.90 12.56 8.60
N HIS A 128 24.71 11.54 8.91
CA HIS A 128 26.14 11.52 8.59
C HIS A 128 26.41 11.58 7.08
N LEU A 129 25.68 10.82 6.25
CA LEU A 129 25.79 10.87 4.79
C LEU A 129 25.46 12.28 4.25
N MET A 130 24.46 12.95 4.81
CA MET A 130 24.10 14.32 4.43
C MET A 130 25.15 15.34 4.86
N ALA A 131 25.70 15.21 6.07
CA ALA A 131 26.79 16.05 6.57
C ALA A 131 28.08 15.87 5.74
N LYS A 132 28.44 14.63 5.41
CA LYS A 132 29.54 14.27 4.49
C LYS A 132 29.35 14.87 3.09
N SER A 133 28.09 15.03 2.66
CA SER A 133 27.71 15.70 1.40
C SER A 133 27.67 17.23 1.49
N GLY A 134 28.10 17.83 2.60
CA GLY A 134 28.22 19.29 2.77
C GLY A 134 26.92 20.03 3.10
N LEU A 135 25.83 19.33 3.41
CA LEU A 135 24.56 19.97 3.79
C LEU A 135 24.68 20.61 5.18
N SER A 136 24.12 21.81 5.35
CA SER A 136 23.97 22.43 6.67
C SER A 136 22.97 21.66 7.54
N GLN A 137 23.04 21.80 8.88
CA GLN A 137 22.16 21.07 9.80
C GLN A 137 20.65 21.24 9.47
N GLN A 138 20.22 22.45 9.07
CA GLN A 138 18.84 22.70 8.63
C GLN A 138 18.50 21.95 7.33
N GLN A 139 19.44 21.84 6.40
CA GLN A 139 19.28 21.05 5.16
C GLN A 139 19.26 19.55 5.44
N GLN A 140 20.08 19.05 6.38
CA GLN A 140 20.10 17.66 6.83
C GLN A 140 18.72 17.25 7.38
N HIS A 141 18.21 17.97 8.39
CA HIS A 141 16.88 17.68 8.95
C HIS A 141 15.76 17.79 7.92
N ARG A 142 15.82 18.78 7.01
CA ARG A 142 14.84 18.92 5.91
C ARG A 142 14.89 17.74 4.94
N ARG A 143 16.09 17.28 4.55
CA ARG A 143 16.26 16.15 3.63
C ARG A 143 15.85 14.83 4.27
N LEU A 144 16.23 14.59 5.54
CA LEU A 144 15.78 13.43 6.32
C LEU A 144 14.24 13.35 6.35
N ALA A 145 13.56 14.44 6.71
CA ALA A 145 12.11 14.51 6.71
C ALA A 145 11.51 14.24 5.31
N GLN A 146 12.12 14.76 4.25
CA GLN A 146 11.68 14.50 2.87
C GLN A 146 11.86 13.04 2.44
N LEU A 147 12.94 12.36 2.84
CA LEU A 147 13.16 10.95 2.53
C LEU A 147 12.19 10.05 3.31
N LEU A 148 12.00 10.31 4.61
CA LEU A 148 11.07 9.57 5.46
C LEU A 148 9.61 9.75 5.00
N LEU A 149 9.22 10.94 4.54
CA LEU A 149 7.89 11.18 3.96
C LEU A 149 7.63 10.39 2.66
N ILE A 150 8.67 10.01 1.90
CA ILE A 150 8.46 9.14 0.73
C ILE A 150 8.13 7.70 1.15
N LEU A 151 8.55 7.26 2.35
CA LEU A 151 8.21 5.94 2.86
C LEU A 151 6.71 5.77 3.10
N SER A 152 5.99 6.84 3.50
CA SER A 152 4.52 6.77 3.64
C SER A 152 3.81 6.67 2.28
N HIS A 153 4.35 7.28 1.23
CA HIS A 153 3.87 7.07 -0.14
C HIS A 153 4.14 5.63 -0.61
N ILE A 154 5.29 5.05 -0.25
CA ILE A 154 5.61 3.65 -0.56
C ILE A 154 4.67 2.68 0.17
N ARG A 155 4.35 2.93 1.45
CA ARG A 155 3.29 2.19 2.18
C ARG A 155 1.94 2.28 1.46
N HIS A 156 1.53 3.47 1.03
CA HIS A 156 0.26 3.65 0.34
C HIS A 156 0.22 2.90 -1.00
N MET A 157 1.28 2.98 -1.81
CA MET A 157 1.41 2.20 -3.04
C MET A 157 1.39 0.70 -2.77
N SER A 158 2.08 0.24 -1.72
CA SER A 158 2.10 -1.18 -1.34
C SER A 158 0.70 -1.68 -0.96
N ASN A 159 -0.04 -0.95 -0.12
CA ASN A 159 -1.41 -1.31 0.24
C ASN A 159 -2.32 -1.45 -0.99
N LYS A 160 -2.26 -0.47 -1.92
CA LYS A 160 -2.97 -0.50 -3.22
C LYS A 160 -2.54 -1.69 -4.08
N GLY A 161 -1.23 -1.98 -4.13
CA GLY A 161 -0.69 -3.12 -4.85
C GLY A 161 -1.13 -4.47 -4.27
N MET A 162 -1.23 -4.58 -2.95
CA MET A 162 -1.68 -5.78 -2.24
C MET A 162 -3.16 -6.06 -2.53
N GLU A 163 -4.00 -5.02 -2.47
CA GLU A 163 -5.41 -5.08 -2.86
C GLU A 163 -5.56 -5.51 -4.34
N HIS A 164 -4.78 -4.92 -5.24
CA HIS A 164 -4.79 -5.28 -6.67
C HIS A 164 -4.38 -6.75 -6.91
N LEU A 165 -3.28 -7.21 -6.29
CA LEU A 165 -2.82 -8.60 -6.39
C LEU A 165 -3.84 -9.59 -5.80
N TYR A 166 -4.46 -9.27 -4.67
CA TYR A 166 -5.53 -10.08 -4.09
C TYR A 166 -6.74 -10.18 -5.04
N ASN A 167 -7.16 -9.07 -5.65
CA ASN A 167 -8.23 -9.06 -6.64
C ASN A 167 -7.87 -9.88 -7.91
N MET A 168 -6.61 -9.87 -8.35
CA MET A 168 -6.13 -10.72 -9.45
C MET A 168 -6.12 -12.21 -9.08
N LYS A 169 -5.75 -12.56 -7.83
CA LYS A 169 -5.87 -13.92 -7.27
C LYS A 169 -7.31 -14.40 -7.28
N CYS A 170 -8.26 -13.61 -6.75
CA CYS A 170 -9.68 -13.97 -6.73
C CYS A 170 -10.30 -14.11 -8.14
N LYS A 171 -9.87 -13.28 -9.10
CA LYS A 171 -10.27 -13.39 -10.51
C LYS A 171 -9.53 -14.50 -11.29
N ASN A 172 -8.56 -15.21 -10.68
CA ASN A 172 -7.68 -16.21 -11.31
C ASN A 172 -6.94 -15.71 -12.58
N VAL A 173 -6.56 -14.42 -12.64
CA VAL A 173 -6.03 -13.78 -13.86
C VAL A 173 -4.56 -14.15 -14.12
N VAL A 174 -3.79 -14.42 -13.07
CA VAL A 174 -2.37 -14.76 -13.14
C VAL A 174 -2.06 -15.89 -12.15
N PRO A 175 -1.30 -16.94 -12.54
CA PRO A 175 -0.79 -17.91 -11.60
C PRO A 175 0.25 -17.25 -10.69
N LEU A 176 -0.02 -17.24 -9.38
CA LEU A 176 0.94 -16.82 -8.36
C LEU A 176 1.79 -18.02 -7.96
N TYR A 177 3.11 -17.82 -7.81
CA TYR A 177 4.00 -18.83 -7.24
C TYR A 177 3.75 -18.99 -5.73
N ASP A 178 4.02 -20.18 -5.18
CA ASP A 178 3.67 -20.54 -3.80
C ASP A 178 4.18 -19.51 -2.76
N LEU A 179 5.45 -19.13 -2.83
CA LEU A 179 6.03 -18.09 -1.96
C LEU A 179 5.32 -16.72 -2.10
N LEU A 180 4.88 -16.35 -3.31
CA LEU A 180 4.13 -15.11 -3.52
C LEU A 180 2.69 -15.23 -2.99
N LEU A 181 2.13 -16.44 -2.95
CA LEU A 181 0.83 -16.74 -2.36
C LEU A 181 0.88 -16.64 -0.83
N GLU A 182 1.91 -17.24 -0.21
CA GLU A 182 2.19 -17.18 1.23
C GLU A 182 2.35 -15.73 1.70
N MET A 183 3.21 -14.95 1.04
CA MET A 183 3.50 -13.55 1.39
C MET A 183 2.31 -12.60 1.15
N LEU A 184 1.37 -12.98 0.26
CA LEU A 184 0.11 -12.26 0.02
C LEU A 184 -0.95 -12.60 1.10
N ASP A 185 -1.06 -13.87 1.50
CA ASP A 185 -2.02 -14.29 2.53
C ASP A 185 -1.59 -13.89 3.94
N ALA A 186 -0.28 -13.90 4.25
CA ALA A 186 0.25 -13.40 5.52
C ALA A 186 -0.14 -11.93 5.79
N HIS A 187 -0.09 -11.08 4.76
CA HIS A 187 -0.50 -9.67 4.88
C HIS A 187 -2.01 -9.49 5.19
N ARG A 188 -2.85 -10.53 5.02
CA ARG A 188 -4.25 -10.51 5.50
C ARG A 188 -4.37 -10.83 6.98
N LEU A 189 -3.47 -11.64 7.54
CA LEU A 189 -3.46 -11.99 8.97
C LEU A 189 -2.98 -10.83 9.84
N HIS A 190 -2.04 -10.03 9.33
CA HIS A 190 -1.47 -8.87 10.03
C HIS A 190 -2.21 -7.56 9.80
N ALA A 191 -3.17 -7.52 8.86
CA ALA A 191 -4.01 -6.35 8.64
C ALA A 191 -5.03 -6.19 9.78
N PRO A 192 -5.10 -5.03 10.46
CA PRO A 192 -6.10 -4.81 11.50
C PRO A 192 -7.50 -4.90 10.88
N ALA A 193 -8.33 -5.82 11.39
CA ALA A 193 -9.60 -6.19 10.78
C ALA A 193 -10.51 -4.97 10.54
N ALA A 194 -10.64 -4.58 9.27
CA ALA A 194 -11.58 -3.56 8.86
C ALA A 194 -13.00 -4.04 9.19
N ARG A 195 -13.68 -3.31 10.09
CA ARG A 195 -15.07 -3.62 10.46
C ARG A 195 -15.98 -3.57 9.23
N ASN A 196 -17.01 -4.42 9.25
CA ASN A 196 -18.19 -4.46 8.38
C ASN A 196 -18.13 -5.42 7.18
N THR A 197 -18.43 -6.69 7.46
CA THR A 197 -19.45 -7.41 6.67
C THR A 197 -20.56 -7.82 7.62
N PRO A 198 -21.81 -7.30 7.49
CA PRO A 198 -22.93 -7.86 8.23
C PRO A 198 -23.16 -9.30 7.79
N HIS A 199 -23.37 -10.20 8.74
CA HIS A 199 -23.75 -11.58 8.45
C HIS A 199 -25.23 -11.58 8.10
N ASN A 200 -25.58 -11.79 6.83
CA ASN A 200 -26.96 -12.07 6.47
C ASN A 200 -27.28 -13.51 6.89
N GLU A 201 -28.01 -13.66 7.98
CA GLU A 201 -28.62 -14.93 8.39
C GLU A 201 -30.02 -15.00 7.77
N ASP A 202 -30.13 -15.74 6.67
CA ASP A 202 -31.40 -16.17 6.06
C ASP A 202 -31.54 -17.70 6.21
N GLU A 203 -32.78 -18.20 6.13
CA GLU A 203 -33.22 -19.59 6.40
C GLU A 203 -33.24 -19.98 7.90
N LEU A 204 -34.28 -20.60 8.50
CA LEU A 204 -35.63 -21.08 8.06
C LEU A 204 -36.46 -21.39 9.37
N PRO A 205 -37.70 -21.94 9.36
CA PRO A 205 -38.96 -21.64 8.64
C PRO A 205 -40.14 -21.19 9.56
N ASN A 206 -41.28 -20.86 8.92
CA ASN A 206 -42.61 -20.52 9.48
C ASN A 206 -43.15 -21.32 10.71
N GLN A 207 -43.95 -20.63 11.56
CA GLN A 207 -45.34 -21.08 11.86
C GLN A 207 -46.28 -20.04 12.55
N LEU A 208 -47.44 -19.81 11.90
CA LEU A 208 -48.80 -19.58 12.42
C LEU A 208 -49.22 -18.33 13.26
N THR A 209 -50.23 -17.62 12.71
CA THR A 209 -51.20 -16.66 13.34
C THR A 209 -50.65 -15.26 13.69
N VAL A 210 -51.45 -14.20 13.93
CA VAL A 210 -52.91 -14.03 14.18
C VAL A 210 -53.51 -12.86 13.34
N ALA A 211 -54.85 -12.77 13.25
CA ALA A 211 -55.61 -11.68 12.62
C ALA A 211 -55.64 -10.38 13.47
N SER A 212 -55.92 -9.16 12.96
CA SER A 212 -57.20 -8.76 12.32
C SER A 212 -57.16 -7.39 11.58
N ALA A 213 -58.05 -7.22 10.58
CA ALA A 213 -58.71 -5.99 10.01
C ALA A 213 -58.04 -4.59 10.12
N SER A 214 -58.09 -3.64 9.16
CA SER A 214 -58.94 -3.36 7.97
C SER A 214 -58.37 -2.09 7.23
N MET A 215 -58.78 -1.57 6.04
CA MET A 215 -59.63 -1.95 4.88
C MET A 215 -59.40 -0.95 3.68
N HIS A 216 -60.11 -1.13 2.56
CA HIS A 216 -60.49 -0.15 1.50
C HIS A 216 -59.44 0.55 0.58
N SER A 217 -59.11 -0.14 -0.52
CA SER A 217 -59.42 0.22 -1.94
C SER A 217 -59.23 1.64 -2.55
N LEU A 218 -58.08 1.85 -3.22
CA LEU A 218 -57.84 2.22 -4.65
C LEU A 218 -58.45 3.51 -5.36
N PRO A 219 -57.86 3.99 -6.50
CA PRO A 219 -57.92 5.38 -7.04
C PRO A 219 -58.56 5.48 -8.47
N PRO A 220 -58.25 6.39 -9.46
CA PRO A 220 -57.39 7.61 -9.54
C PRO A 220 -58.02 8.83 -10.34
N CYS A 221 -57.17 9.62 -11.03
CA CYS A 221 -57.42 10.78 -11.94
C CYS A 221 -57.50 12.18 -11.26
N TYR A 222 -57.17 13.32 -11.90
CA TYR A 222 -57.08 13.66 -13.34
C TYR A 222 -55.82 14.42 -13.79
N VAL A 223 -55.61 14.44 -15.12
CA VAL A 223 -54.65 15.28 -15.87
C VAL A 223 -55.20 16.69 -16.06
N ASN A 224 -54.32 17.69 -16.21
CA ASN A 224 -54.66 18.97 -16.88
C ASN A 224 -53.72 19.19 -18.07
N LYS A 225 -54.29 19.43 -19.25
CA LYS A 225 -53.59 19.94 -20.44
C LYS A 225 -53.60 21.48 -20.42
N GLN A 226 -52.63 22.09 -21.09
CA GLN A 226 -52.91 23.27 -21.89
C GLN A 226 -52.07 23.19 -23.17
N GLU A 227 -52.69 23.50 -24.30
CA GLU A 227 -52.14 23.33 -25.65
C GLU A 227 -52.00 24.70 -26.31
N ASP A 228 -50.92 24.92 -27.06
CA ASP A 228 -50.81 25.88 -28.16
C ASP A 228 -49.60 25.50 -29.04
N GLU A 229 -49.76 25.56 -30.36
CA GLU A 229 -48.81 25.18 -31.42
C GLU A 229 -49.19 25.94 -32.72
N PRO A 230 -48.36 26.02 -33.79
CA PRO A 230 -46.92 25.74 -33.92
C PRO A 230 -46.20 27.02 -34.49
N GLU A 231 -45.28 27.10 -35.47
CA GLU A 231 -44.50 26.18 -36.32
C GLU A 231 -43.27 26.91 -36.96
N GLN A 232 -42.35 26.13 -37.55
CA GLN A 232 -41.47 26.48 -38.69
C GLN A 232 -40.29 27.48 -38.54
N GLU A 233 -39.49 27.54 -39.62
CA GLU A 233 -38.03 27.82 -39.62
C GLU A 233 -37.60 29.06 -40.45
N ALA A 234 -36.28 29.32 -40.43
CA ALA A 234 -35.45 29.91 -41.50
C ALA A 234 -35.42 31.44 -41.70
N ILE A 235 -34.42 32.10 -41.10
CA ILE A 235 -33.14 32.53 -41.76
C ILE A 235 -32.21 33.18 -40.72
#